data_AF-A0A923XDS6-F1
#
_entry.id   AF-A0A923XDS6-F1
#
_cell.length_a   1.000
_cell.length_b   1.000
_cell.length_c   1.000
_cell.angle_alpha   90.00
_cell.angle_beta   90.00
_cell.angle_gamma   90.00
#
_symmetry.space_group_name_H-M   'P 1'
#
loop_
_entity.id
_entity.type
_entity.pdbx_description
1 polymer ?
#
loop_
_entity_poly.entity_id
_entity_poly.type
_entity_poly.pdbx_seq_one_letter_code
_entity_poly.pdbx_strand_id
1 'polypeptide(L)'
;MNRRSFFQASLFAIGAATVLPSILQAEERRRGGSAAGAAATLVDPKDAAAKAVNYVHLNTEIKDKALRTDRNGVKFEAQHCKSCAFYDASKETTVAGKKAGGCQMPFAAGKLVAAEGWCTTWAKKA
;
A
#
# COMPACT_ATOMS: atom_id res chain seq x y z
N MET A 1 -6.11 9.93 -37.91
CA MET A 1 -6.02 11.22 -37.21
C MET A 1 -4.60 11.47 -36.73
N ASN A 2 -3.92 12.44 -37.35
CA ASN A 2 -2.60 12.94 -36.98
C ASN A 2 -2.75 14.02 -35.90
N ARG A 3 -2.17 13.81 -34.73
CA ARG A 3 -2.29 14.68 -33.53
C ARG A 3 -1.02 15.52 -33.28
N ARG A 4 -0.32 15.89 -34.35
CA ARG A 4 0.90 16.70 -34.29
C ARG A 4 0.64 17.95 -35.10
N SER A 5 1.05 19.09 -34.54
CA SER A 5 0.84 20.46 -35.03
C SER A 5 -0.41 21.14 -34.48
N PHE A 6 -0.34 21.56 -33.21
CA PHE A 6 -1.04 22.77 -32.79
C PHE A 6 -0.25 23.40 -31.63
N PHE A 7 0.26 24.61 -31.91
CA PHE A 7 0.82 25.60 -30.97
C PHE A 7 2.30 25.50 -30.60
N GLN A 8 3.14 25.86 -31.59
CA GLN A 8 4.30 26.73 -31.37
C GLN A 8 3.86 28.15 -30.93
N ALA A 9 4.84 28.89 -30.35
CA ALA A 9 4.89 30.33 -30.02
C ALA A 9 4.27 30.70 -28.65
N SER A 10 4.94 31.39 -27.71
CA SER A 10 5.89 32.53 -27.80
C SER A 10 6.60 32.63 -26.43
N LEU A 11 7.93 32.60 -26.26
CA LEU A 11 8.95 33.66 -26.42
C LEU A 11 8.64 35.07 -25.83
N PHE A 12 9.49 35.40 -24.84
CA PHE A 12 9.98 36.72 -24.37
C PHE A 12 9.05 37.70 -23.63
N ALA A 13 9.35 37.91 -22.34
CA ALA A 13 9.42 39.24 -21.75
C ALA A 13 10.48 39.25 -20.64
N ILE A 14 11.63 39.86 -20.95
CA ILE A 14 12.69 40.24 -20.02
C ILE A 14 12.20 41.51 -19.31
N GLY A 15 12.13 41.48 -17.98
CA GLY A 15 11.74 42.61 -17.14
C GLY A 15 12.75 42.79 -16.00
N ALA A 16 13.23 44.02 -15.85
CA ALA A 16 14.44 44.43 -15.15
C ALA A 16 14.48 44.18 -13.63
N ALA A 17 15.72 44.12 -13.14
CA ALA A 17 16.16 43.95 -11.78
C ALA A 17 15.57 44.96 -10.77
N THR A 18 15.14 44.45 -9.62
CA THR A 18 15.19 45.18 -8.34
C THR A 18 16.05 44.38 -7.37
N VAL A 19 17.07 45.06 -6.86
CA VAL A 19 18.18 44.54 -6.06
C VAL A 19 17.81 44.62 -4.56
N LEU A 20 18.31 43.65 -3.77
CA LEU A 20 18.46 43.57 -2.28
C LEU A 20 17.34 42.86 -1.47
N PRO A 21 17.65 42.18 -0.34
CA PRO A 21 18.88 41.50 0.08
C PRO A 21 18.66 40.04 0.57
N SER A 22 19.72 39.25 0.44
CA SER A 22 19.80 37.80 0.61
C SER A 22 19.91 37.28 2.06
N ILE A 23 18.97 37.57 2.96
CA ILE A 23 19.11 37.13 4.38
C ILE A 23 17.84 36.57 5.06
N LEU A 24 16.87 36.02 4.32
CA LEU A 24 15.67 35.39 4.95
C LEU A 24 15.36 33.95 4.50
N GLN A 25 16.25 33.29 3.75
CA GLN A 25 16.02 31.91 3.30
C GLN A 25 16.89 30.85 4.02
N ALA A 26 17.66 31.23 5.04
CA ALA A 26 18.52 30.30 5.77
C ALA A 26 17.80 29.54 6.91
N GLU A 27 16.61 29.99 7.34
CA GLU A 27 15.90 29.37 8.47
C GLU A 27 14.85 28.33 8.04
N GLU A 28 14.35 28.39 6.82
CA GLU A 28 13.28 27.47 6.38
C GLU A 28 13.80 26.08 5.98
N ARG A 29 15.11 25.93 5.70
CA ARG A 29 15.75 24.62 5.51
C ARG A 29 16.01 23.86 6.82
N ARG A 30 15.77 24.47 7.99
CA ARG A 30 15.78 23.78 9.29
C ARG A 30 14.39 23.35 9.76
N ARG A 31 13.34 23.56 8.97
CA ARG A 31 12.18 22.66 8.98
C ARG A 31 12.45 21.53 8.00
N GLY A 32 13.52 20.79 8.29
CA GLY A 32 13.54 19.36 8.03
C GLY A 32 12.42 18.76 8.86
N GLY A 33 11.19 18.93 8.38
CA GLY A 33 10.11 18.03 8.72
C GLY A 33 10.62 16.69 8.28
N SER A 34 11.20 15.93 9.22
CA SER A 34 11.18 14.49 9.14
C SER A 34 9.76 14.17 8.74
N ALA A 35 9.57 13.81 7.47
CA ALA A 35 8.46 12.97 7.08
C ALA A 35 8.68 11.72 7.94
N ALA A 36 8.21 11.77 9.18
CA ALA A 36 8.04 10.63 10.03
C ALA A 36 7.16 9.74 9.18
N GLY A 37 7.78 8.77 8.50
CA GLY A 37 7.09 7.88 7.59
C GLY A 37 5.90 7.35 8.38
N ALA A 38 4.69 7.61 7.86
CA ALA A 38 3.48 7.20 8.54
C ALA A 38 3.65 5.74 8.96
N ALA A 39 3.52 5.48 10.26
CA ALA A 39 3.78 4.16 10.80
C ALA A 39 2.95 3.14 10.03
N ALA A 40 3.60 2.08 9.55
CA ALA A 40 2.94 1.04 8.79
C ALA A 40 1.73 0.52 9.57
N THR A 41 0.55 0.60 8.97
CA THR A 41 -0.72 0.28 9.64
C THR A 41 -1.26 -1.04 9.11
N LEU A 42 -1.69 -1.94 9.99
CA LEU A 42 -2.38 -3.17 9.60
C LEU A 42 -3.80 -2.87 9.12
N VAL A 43 -4.29 -3.64 8.15
CA VAL A 43 -5.72 -3.70 7.82
C VAL A 43 -6.49 -4.14 9.06
N ASP A 44 -7.50 -3.38 9.50
CA ASP A 44 -8.38 -3.82 10.58
C ASP A 44 -9.43 -4.79 9.99
N PRO A 45 -9.54 -6.04 10.48
CA PRO A 45 -10.60 -6.98 10.06
C PRO A 45 -12.02 -6.42 10.22
N LYS A 46 -12.21 -5.39 11.03
CA LYS A 46 -13.51 -4.73 11.25
C LYS A 46 -13.86 -3.70 10.18
N ASP A 47 -12.89 -3.26 9.38
CA ASP A 47 -13.10 -2.32 8.26
C ASP A 47 -14.10 -2.89 7.25
N ALA A 48 -14.97 -2.04 6.67
CA ALA A 48 -15.98 -2.49 5.71
C ALA A 48 -15.35 -3.20 4.49
N ALA A 49 -14.23 -2.68 3.97
CA ALA A 49 -13.51 -3.28 2.85
C ALA A 49 -12.88 -4.64 3.22
N ALA A 50 -12.39 -4.79 4.45
CA ALA A 50 -11.83 -6.05 4.95
C ALA A 50 -12.93 -7.11 5.11
N LYS A 51 -14.09 -6.73 5.66
CA LYS A 51 -15.27 -7.61 5.79
C LYS A 51 -15.80 -8.09 4.45
N ALA A 52 -15.82 -7.21 3.43
CA ALA A 52 -16.26 -7.58 2.08
C ALA A 52 -15.48 -8.75 1.49
N VAL A 53 -14.24 -8.97 1.93
CA VAL A 53 -13.41 -10.10 1.52
C VAL A 53 -13.15 -11.11 2.64
N ASN A 54 -13.85 -11.01 3.79
CA ASN A 54 -13.61 -11.84 4.98
C ASN A 54 -12.13 -11.87 5.41
N TYR A 55 -11.46 -10.73 5.40
CA TYR A 55 -10.08 -10.65 5.85
C TYR A 55 -9.97 -10.88 7.35
N VAL A 56 -9.01 -11.72 7.75
CA VAL A 56 -8.63 -11.99 9.15
C VAL A 56 -7.12 -11.98 9.30
N HIS A 57 -6.63 -11.74 10.52
CA HIS A 57 -5.18 -11.71 10.79
C HIS A 57 -4.54 -13.09 10.90
N LEU A 58 -5.35 -14.12 11.13
CA LEU A 58 -4.92 -15.51 11.18
C LEU A 58 -5.97 -16.38 10.50
N ASN A 59 -5.58 -17.24 9.56
CA ASN A 59 -6.53 -18.06 8.80
C ASN A 59 -7.44 -18.94 9.68
N THR A 60 -6.96 -19.37 10.85
CA THR A 60 -7.73 -20.18 11.81
C THR A 60 -8.88 -19.42 12.49
N GLU A 61 -8.94 -18.09 12.31
CA GLU A 61 -10.07 -17.25 12.75
C GLU A 61 -11.30 -17.44 11.86
N ILE A 62 -11.15 -17.95 10.63
CA ILE A 62 -12.29 -18.27 9.76
C ILE A 62 -13.05 -19.46 10.34
N LYS A 63 -14.24 -19.18 10.89
CA LYS A 63 -15.14 -20.20 11.47
C LYS A 63 -16.15 -20.75 10.48
N ASP A 64 -16.48 -19.98 9.44
CA ASP A 64 -17.37 -20.42 8.38
C ASP A 64 -16.71 -21.53 7.55
N LYS A 65 -17.26 -22.75 7.66
CA LYS A 65 -16.77 -23.93 6.95
C LYS A 65 -16.91 -23.79 5.43
N ALA A 66 -17.88 -23.03 4.94
CA ALA A 66 -18.07 -22.80 3.50
C ALA A 66 -16.93 -21.99 2.88
N LEU A 67 -16.21 -21.19 3.69
CA LEU A 67 -15.03 -20.44 3.25
C LEU A 67 -13.73 -21.27 3.33
N ARG A 68 -13.74 -22.37 4.10
CA ARG A 68 -12.58 -23.23 4.34
C ARG A 68 -12.38 -24.27 3.24
N THR A 69 -12.32 -23.81 2.00
CA THR A 69 -12.17 -24.66 0.81
C THR A 69 -10.72 -24.79 0.38
N ASP A 70 -10.33 -25.97 -0.12
CA ASP A 70 -9.07 -26.14 -0.83
C ASP A 70 -9.07 -25.31 -2.13
N ARG A 71 -7.97 -24.63 -2.44
CA ARG A 71 -7.87 -23.73 -3.59
C ARG A 71 -6.61 -24.03 -4.37
N ASN A 72 -6.77 -24.31 -5.67
CA ASN A 72 -5.65 -24.66 -6.54
C ASN A 72 -4.76 -25.78 -5.97
N GLY A 73 -5.39 -26.80 -5.38
CA GLY A 73 -4.73 -27.94 -4.74
C GLY A 73 -4.07 -27.65 -3.39
N VAL A 74 -4.24 -26.45 -2.83
CA VAL A 74 -3.68 -26.08 -1.52
C VAL A 74 -4.76 -26.21 -0.44
N LYS A 75 -4.45 -27.01 0.59
CA LYS A 75 -5.29 -27.17 1.78
C LYS A 75 -5.57 -25.83 2.46
N PHE A 76 -6.79 -25.60 2.92
CA PHE A 76 -7.16 -24.33 3.57
C PHE A 76 -6.18 -23.91 4.68
N GLU A 77 -5.71 -24.87 5.49
CA GLU A 77 -4.77 -24.64 6.58
C GLU A 77 -3.43 -24.06 6.10
N ALA A 78 -3.02 -24.36 4.87
CA ALA A 78 -1.81 -23.84 4.22
C ALA A 78 -2.04 -22.55 3.43
N GLN A 79 -3.29 -22.06 3.34
CA GLN A 79 -3.63 -20.80 2.71
C GLN A 79 -3.47 -19.67 3.71
N HIS A 80 -2.52 -18.78 3.45
CA HIS A 80 -2.30 -17.56 4.23
C HIS A 80 -1.66 -16.48 3.33
N CYS A 81 -1.59 -15.24 3.78
CA CYS A 81 -1.10 -14.12 2.97
C CYS A 81 0.32 -14.40 2.45
N LYS A 82 1.22 -14.95 3.28
CA LYS A 82 2.60 -15.28 2.84
C LYS A 82 2.66 -16.25 1.66
N SER A 83 1.70 -17.17 1.54
CA SER A 83 1.55 -18.11 0.42
C SER A 83 0.65 -17.59 -0.72
N CYS A 84 0.16 -16.35 -0.62
CA CYS A 84 -0.70 -15.70 -1.60
C CYS A 84 0.09 -14.95 -2.68
N ALA A 85 -0.36 -15.02 -3.94
CA ALA A 85 0.24 -14.32 -5.07
C ALA A 85 0.25 -12.79 -4.92
N PHE A 86 -0.72 -12.21 -4.20
CA PHE A 86 -0.85 -10.76 -4.02
C PHE A 86 -0.01 -10.20 -2.87
N TYR A 87 0.63 -11.06 -2.08
CA TYR A 87 1.42 -10.64 -0.93
C TYR A 87 2.83 -10.26 -1.33
N ASP A 88 3.20 -9.03 -1.02
CA ASP A 88 4.55 -8.50 -1.19
C ASP A 88 5.43 -8.87 0.01
N ALA A 89 6.23 -9.91 -0.18
CA ALA A 89 7.21 -10.37 0.81
C ALA A 89 8.50 -9.54 0.82
N SER A 90 8.74 -8.68 -0.19
CA SER A 90 10.01 -7.94 -0.33
C SER A 90 10.20 -6.87 0.76
N LYS A 91 9.10 -6.44 1.38
CA LYS A 91 9.07 -5.42 2.43
C LYS A 91 8.31 -5.90 3.67
N GLU A 92 8.42 -7.19 3.99
CA GLU A 92 7.83 -7.73 5.21
C GLU A 92 8.47 -7.06 6.44
N THR A 93 7.62 -6.63 7.38
CA THR A 93 8.00 -5.98 8.63
C THR A 93 7.17 -6.55 9.79
N THR A 94 7.42 -6.10 11.01
CA THR A 94 6.60 -6.45 12.17
C THR A 94 5.72 -5.25 12.54
N VAL A 95 4.40 -5.43 12.53
CA VAL A 95 3.41 -4.43 13.00
C VAL A 95 2.53 -5.08 14.06
N ALA A 96 2.39 -4.42 15.22
CA ALA A 96 1.61 -4.94 16.36
C ALA A 96 1.97 -6.40 16.73
N GLY A 97 3.27 -6.74 16.70
CA GLY A 97 3.77 -8.09 17.01
C GLY A 97 3.53 -9.15 15.93
N LYS A 98 2.95 -8.79 14.78
CA LYS A 98 2.67 -9.70 13.66
C LYS A 98 3.61 -9.42 12.50
N LYS A 99 4.13 -10.47 11.85
CA LYS A 99 4.75 -10.33 10.53
C LYS A 99 3.71 -9.85 9.54
N ALA A 100 4.03 -8.82 8.77
CA ALA A 100 3.09 -8.14 7.89
C ALA A 100 3.80 -7.63 6.63
N GLY A 101 3.10 -7.67 5.51
CA GLY A 101 3.61 -7.24 4.21
C GLY A 101 2.53 -6.55 3.39
N GLY A 102 2.93 -5.97 2.27
CA GLY A 102 2.01 -5.33 1.35
C GLY A 102 1.07 -6.34 0.70
N CYS A 103 -0.13 -5.90 0.32
CA CYS A 103 -1.06 -6.70 -0.47
C CYS A 103 -1.55 -5.88 -1.66
N GLN A 104 -1.47 -6.45 -2.86
CA GLN A 104 -1.87 -5.77 -4.11
C GLN A 104 -3.41 -5.62 -4.26
N MET A 105 -4.19 -6.14 -3.31
CA MET A 105 -5.65 -6.06 -3.34
C MET A 105 -6.16 -4.69 -2.85
N PRO A 106 -7.21 -4.11 -3.46
CA PRO A 106 -7.69 -2.77 -3.12
C PRO A 106 -8.11 -2.57 -1.66
N PHE A 107 -8.61 -3.61 -0.98
CA PHE A 107 -9.00 -3.51 0.44
C PHE A 107 -7.84 -3.18 1.38
N ALA A 108 -6.60 -3.43 0.95
CA ALA A 108 -5.38 -3.21 1.70
C ALA A 108 -4.61 -1.96 1.24
N ALA A 109 -5.20 -1.09 0.42
CA ALA A 109 -4.52 0.09 -0.10
C ALA A 109 -3.94 0.96 1.03
N GLY A 110 -2.63 1.20 0.99
CA GLY A 110 -1.90 1.98 2.01
C GLY A 110 -1.75 1.28 3.37
N LYS A 111 -2.16 0.02 3.50
CA LYS A 111 -2.08 -0.79 4.73
C LYS A 111 -1.32 -2.09 4.46
N LEU A 112 -0.94 -2.78 5.54
CA LEU A 112 -0.31 -4.09 5.50
C LEU A 112 -1.29 -5.18 5.92
N VAL A 113 -1.07 -6.39 5.41
CA VAL A 113 -1.78 -7.60 5.86
C VAL A 113 -0.83 -8.47 6.68
N ALA A 114 -1.33 -9.08 7.75
CA ALA A 114 -0.61 -10.09 8.50
C ALA A 114 -0.24 -11.29 7.61
N ALA A 115 1.00 -11.76 7.69
CA ALA A 115 1.54 -12.84 6.88
C ALA A 115 0.75 -14.16 7.02
N GLU A 116 0.23 -14.42 8.23
CA GLU A 116 -0.60 -15.58 8.56
C GLU A 116 -2.11 -15.34 8.33
N GLY A 117 -2.48 -14.13 7.91
CA GLY A 117 -3.85 -13.76 7.63
C GLY A 117 -4.40 -14.41 6.38
N TRP A 118 -5.70 -14.23 6.13
CA TRP A 118 -6.37 -14.79 4.96
C TRP A 118 -7.52 -13.88 4.53
N CYS A 119 -7.85 -13.88 3.23
CA CYS A 119 -9.09 -13.30 2.69
C CYS A 119 -9.62 -14.20 1.57
N THR A 120 -10.89 -14.01 1.21
CA THR A 120 -11.57 -14.76 0.15
C THR A 120 -10.94 -14.63 -1.23
N THR A 121 -10.10 -13.63 -1.46
CA THR A 121 -9.34 -13.49 -2.73
C THR A 121 -7.98 -14.19 -2.70
N TRP A 122 -7.68 -15.01 -1.68
CA TRP A 122 -6.45 -15.78 -1.65
C TRP A 122 -6.26 -16.57 -2.95
N ALA A 123 -5.08 -16.40 -3.56
CA ALA A 123 -4.67 -17.07 -4.78
C ALA A 123 -3.27 -17.66 -4.56
N LYS A 124 -3.04 -18.88 -5.05
CA LYS A 124 -1.76 -19.58 -4.88
C LYS A 124 -0.61 -18.77 -5.49
N LYS A 125 0.44 -18.51 -4.71
CA LYS A 125 1.71 -17.96 -5.22
C LYS A 125 2.32 -18.96 -6.22
N ALA A 126 2.66 -18.46 -7.40
CA ALA A 126 3.31 -19.24 -8.46
C ALA A 126 4.69 -19.73 -8.01
#